data_AF-A0A2D8LMM5-F1
#
_entry.id   AF-A0A2D8LMM5-F1
#
_cell.length_a   1.000
_cell.length_b   1.000
_cell.length_c   1.000
_cell.angle_alpha   90.00
_cell.angle_beta   90.00
_cell.angle_gamma   90.00
#
_symmetry.space_group_name_H-M   'P 1'
#
loop_
_entity.id
_entity.type
_entity.pdbx_description
1 polymer ?
#
loop_
_entity_poly.entity_id
_entity_poly.type
_entity_poly.pdbx_seq_one_letter_code
_entity_poly.pdbx_strand_id
1 'polypeptide(L)'
;MEISDFLLNMIPVMLLEFLAAMAGIFYIKKVGGALNEKILVLFLWYTFFNEVISSYAGFAYFFNYEIFSFVKDTPFRNNYWLGNIQLLLGNVVYVYFFASMLEKIRAKKILWLLTAIMVVSVLIDFTYNDFFGAFSKVSTIFGSLLILSAILLFYMDLLASEKLLSLKYNLPFYVSVVLLIHTLCTSPLDFLSNYFKTSTGNDLFVSFRVYTLFFLNILLYLTYTIAFIRCSRKKHLSY
;
A
#
# COMPACT_ATOMS: atom_id res chain seq x y z
N MET A 1 15.53 -16.67 -11.85
CA MET A 1 15.68 -15.23 -11.55
C MET A 1 17.02 -15.07 -10.88
N GLU A 2 17.87 -14.23 -11.44
CA GLU A 2 19.20 -13.94 -10.90
C GLU A 2 19.11 -12.85 -9.82
N ILE A 3 20.19 -12.67 -9.04
CA ILE A 3 20.28 -11.58 -8.05
C ILE A 3 20.19 -10.20 -8.74
N SER A 4 20.72 -10.09 -9.96
CA SER A 4 20.62 -8.91 -10.81
C SER A 4 19.16 -8.53 -11.07
N ASP A 5 18.33 -9.49 -11.49
CA ASP A 5 16.89 -9.30 -11.72
C ASP A 5 16.16 -8.85 -10.44
N PHE A 6 16.51 -9.44 -9.30
CA PHE A 6 15.93 -9.06 -8.02
C PHE A 6 16.25 -7.60 -7.66
N LEU A 7 17.52 -7.20 -7.78
CA LEU A 7 17.96 -5.83 -7.48
C LEU A 7 17.36 -4.81 -8.45
N LEU A 8 17.27 -5.16 -9.74
CA LEU A 8 16.68 -4.30 -10.77
C LEU A 8 15.18 -4.04 -10.54
N ASN A 9 14.45 -4.98 -9.94
CA ASN A 9 13.05 -4.77 -9.58
C ASN A 9 12.89 -4.06 -8.23
N MET A 10 13.74 -4.36 -7.24
CA MET A 10 13.61 -3.83 -5.88
C MET A 10 14.07 -2.37 -5.76
N ILE A 11 15.28 -2.05 -6.25
CA ILE A 11 15.93 -0.75 -5.99
C ILE A 11 15.12 0.42 -6.55
N PRO A 12 14.60 0.39 -7.80
CA PRO A 12 13.83 1.52 -8.34
C PRO A 12 12.56 1.79 -7.52
N VAL A 13 11.87 0.75 -7.06
CA VAL A 13 10.67 0.89 -6.23
C VAL A 13 11.02 1.53 -4.90
N MET A 14 12.07 1.03 -4.22
CA MET A 14 12.53 1.56 -2.94
C MET A 14 12.96 3.04 -3.03
N LEU A 15 13.61 3.44 -4.13
CA LEU A 15 13.95 4.84 -4.39
C LEU A 15 12.70 5.71 -4.56
N LEU A 16 11.69 5.22 -5.29
CA LEU A 16 10.44 5.95 -5.49
C LEU A 16 9.62 6.04 -4.20
N GLU A 17 9.61 5.01 -3.37
CA GLU A 17 9.02 5.03 -2.03
C GLU A 17 9.63 6.12 -1.17
N PHE A 18 10.96 6.16 -1.12
CA PHE A 18 11.70 7.20 -0.41
C PHE A 18 11.36 8.59 -0.93
N LEU A 19 11.34 8.78 -2.25
CA LEU A 19 10.97 10.07 -2.87
C LEU A 19 9.54 10.48 -2.53
N ALA A 20 8.59 9.54 -2.53
CA ALA A 20 7.20 9.81 -2.16
C ALA A 20 7.08 10.22 -0.69
N ALA A 21 7.77 9.52 0.23
CA ALA A 21 7.78 9.84 1.65
C ALA A 21 8.43 11.23 1.93
N MET A 22 9.53 11.54 1.23
CA MET A 22 10.20 12.85 1.29
C MET A 22 9.32 13.97 0.73
N ALA A 23 8.66 13.75 -0.41
CA ALA A 23 7.71 14.69 -1.00
C ALA A 23 6.52 14.95 -0.07
N GLY A 24 6.05 13.92 0.65
CA GLY A 24 5.04 14.02 1.68
C GLY A 24 5.45 14.95 2.84
N ILE A 25 6.66 14.79 3.37
CA ILE A 25 7.20 15.70 4.40
C ILE A 25 7.26 17.13 3.86
N PHE A 26 7.77 17.31 2.64
CA PHE A 26 7.85 18.63 2.01
C PHE A 26 6.47 19.29 1.90
N TYR A 27 5.45 18.53 1.45
CA TYR A 27 4.07 18.99 1.39
C TYR A 27 3.54 19.44 2.76
N ILE A 28 3.70 18.61 3.80
CA ILE A 28 3.26 18.93 5.17
C ILE A 28 3.96 20.16 5.71
N LYS A 29 5.28 20.29 5.52
CA LYS A 29 6.02 21.48 5.97
C LYS A 29 5.54 22.76 5.29
N LYS A 30 5.15 22.68 4.02
CA LYS A 30 4.75 23.86 3.23
C LYS A 30 3.30 24.30 3.44
N VAL A 31 2.38 23.34 3.57
CA VAL A 31 0.92 23.61 3.64
C VAL A 31 0.33 23.29 5.02
N GLY A 32 1.10 22.70 5.93
CA GLY A 32 0.68 22.30 7.28
C GLY A 32 0.11 20.88 7.33
N GLY A 33 -0.70 20.52 6.35
CA GLY A 33 -1.34 19.21 6.19
C GLY A 33 -2.41 18.91 7.24
N ALA A 34 -3.52 18.30 6.82
CA ALA A 34 -4.53 17.78 7.75
C ALA A 34 -4.04 16.49 8.44
N LEU A 35 -4.71 16.08 9.54
CA LEU A 35 -4.27 14.92 10.33
C LEU A 35 -4.20 13.62 9.51
N ASN A 36 -5.19 13.39 8.65
CA ASN A 36 -5.24 12.28 7.71
C ASN A 36 -4.06 12.29 6.72
N GLU A 37 -3.68 13.45 6.20
CA GLU A 37 -2.52 13.61 5.31
C GLU A 37 -1.21 13.34 6.05
N LYS A 38 -1.09 13.78 7.31
CA LYS A 38 0.06 13.49 8.17
C LYS A 38 0.21 11.99 8.44
N ILE A 39 -0.90 11.31 8.74
CA ILE A 39 -0.92 9.86 8.95
C ILE A 39 -0.56 9.12 7.65
N LEU A 40 -1.03 9.57 6.49
CA LEU A 40 -0.62 9.00 5.21
C LEU A 40 0.89 9.12 4.99
N VAL A 41 1.48 10.30 5.24
CA VAL A 41 2.94 10.48 5.09
C VAL A 41 3.73 9.64 6.10
N LEU A 42 3.26 9.54 7.34
CA LEU A 42 3.86 8.64 8.32
C LEU A 42 3.82 7.18 7.85
N PHE A 43 2.70 6.76 7.27
CA PHE A 43 2.56 5.42 6.69
C PHE A 43 3.52 5.20 5.52
N LEU A 44 3.76 6.19 4.65
CA LEU A 44 4.74 6.06 3.56
C LEU A 44 6.17 5.88 4.08
N TRP A 45 6.54 6.55 5.17
CA TRP A 45 7.83 6.29 5.83
C TRP A 45 7.90 4.89 6.42
N TYR A 46 6.82 4.46 7.09
CA TYR A 46 6.72 3.09 7.58
C TYR A 46 6.88 2.08 6.44
N THR A 47 6.21 2.28 5.30
CA THR A 47 6.33 1.43 4.11
C THR A 47 7.78 1.34 3.62
N PHE A 48 8.46 2.48 3.44
CA PHE A 48 9.85 2.50 3.01
C PHE A 48 10.76 1.71 3.97
N PHE A 49 10.66 1.95 5.28
CA PHE A 49 11.46 1.21 6.26
C PHE A 49 11.08 -0.28 6.31
N ASN A 50 9.80 -0.60 6.16
CA ASN A 50 9.33 -1.97 6.11
C ASN A 50 9.93 -2.72 4.90
N GLU A 51 10.01 -2.07 3.74
CA GLU A 51 10.62 -2.66 2.53
C GLU A 51 12.13 -2.85 2.68
N VAL A 52 12.82 -1.84 3.24
CA VAL A 52 14.26 -1.94 3.57
C VAL A 52 14.53 -3.13 4.48
N ILE A 53 13.74 -3.27 5.56
CA ILE A 53 13.88 -4.41 6.47
C ILE A 53 13.53 -5.70 5.72
N SER A 54 12.37 -5.78 5.08
CA SER A 54 11.86 -6.97 4.39
C SER A 54 12.79 -7.51 3.30
N SER A 55 13.68 -6.66 2.75
CA SER A 55 14.71 -7.06 1.79
C SER A 55 15.67 -8.13 2.32
N TYR A 56 15.83 -8.26 3.66
CA TYR A 56 16.69 -9.28 4.27
C TYR A 56 16.35 -10.68 3.74
N ALA A 57 15.07 -10.99 3.51
CA ALA A 57 14.64 -12.32 3.08
C ALA A 57 15.14 -12.63 1.66
N GLY A 58 15.12 -11.63 0.76
CA GLY A 58 15.68 -11.76 -0.59
C GLY A 58 17.19 -11.95 -0.56
N PHE A 59 17.91 -11.13 0.22
CA PHE A 59 19.36 -11.29 0.38
C PHE A 59 19.73 -12.65 0.98
N ALA A 60 19.05 -13.08 2.05
CA ALA A 60 19.28 -14.39 2.66
C ALA A 60 19.11 -15.53 1.65
N TYR A 61 18.08 -15.44 0.79
CA TYR A 61 17.84 -16.43 -0.26
C TYR A 61 18.96 -16.46 -1.32
N PHE A 62 19.33 -15.31 -1.90
CA PHE A 62 20.32 -15.26 -2.99
C PHE A 62 21.75 -15.57 -2.55
N PHE A 63 22.08 -15.33 -1.28
CA PHE A 63 23.38 -15.68 -0.69
C PHE A 63 23.36 -17.06 0.01
N ASN A 64 22.41 -17.93 -0.30
CA ASN A 64 22.29 -19.28 0.28
C ASN A 64 22.33 -19.32 1.83
N TYR A 65 21.84 -18.26 2.47
CA TYR A 65 21.86 -18.04 3.92
C TYR A 65 23.29 -17.97 4.53
N GLU A 66 24.32 -17.65 3.75
CA GLU A 66 25.63 -17.27 4.29
C GLU A 66 25.54 -15.93 5.05
N ILE A 67 24.71 -15.02 4.54
CA ILE A 67 24.31 -13.78 5.19
C ILE A 67 22.90 -13.98 5.76
N PHE A 68 22.62 -13.41 6.94
CA PHE A 68 21.37 -13.62 7.68
C PHE A 68 21.09 -15.10 8.02
N SER A 69 22.13 -15.90 8.28
CA SER A 69 22.01 -17.32 8.64
C SER A 69 21.09 -17.57 9.84
N PHE A 70 21.01 -16.62 10.77
CA PHE A 70 20.16 -16.69 11.96
C PHE A 70 18.66 -16.83 11.67
N VAL A 71 18.17 -16.48 10.46
CA VAL A 71 16.75 -16.66 10.11
C VAL A 71 16.42 -17.99 9.44
N LYS A 72 17.43 -18.75 8.99
CA LYS A 72 17.27 -19.87 8.03
C LYS A 72 16.26 -20.93 8.47
N ASP A 73 16.31 -21.34 9.73
CA ASP A 73 15.46 -22.40 10.30
C ASP A 73 14.41 -21.84 11.26
N THR A 74 14.00 -20.59 11.04
CA THR A 74 13.03 -19.88 11.87
C THR A 74 11.79 -19.49 11.05
N PRO A 75 10.65 -19.18 11.70
CA PRO A 75 9.49 -18.60 11.01
C PRO A 75 9.81 -17.28 10.27
N PHE A 76 10.89 -16.61 10.65
CA PHE A 76 11.36 -15.36 10.04
C PHE A 76 12.20 -15.58 8.77
N ARG A 77 12.33 -16.82 8.28
CA ARG A 77 13.04 -17.13 7.03
C ARG A 77 12.51 -16.30 5.86
N ASN A 78 11.19 -16.07 5.83
CA ASN A 78 10.49 -15.25 4.85
C ASN A 78 9.99 -13.95 5.50
N ASN A 79 9.66 -12.96 4.68
CA ASN A 79 9.17 -11.64 5.11
C ASN A 79 7.63 -11.52 5.13
N TYR A 80 6.88 -12.62 5.05
CA TYR A 80 5.41 -12.60 5.05
C TYR A 80 4.83 -11.90 6.29
N TRP A 81 5.46 -12.05 7.45
CA TRP A 81 5.02 -11.41 8.69
C TRP A 81 5.04 -9.87 8.59
N LEU A 82 6.13 -9.29 8.08
CA LEU A 82 6.23 -7.84 7.84
C LEU A 82 5.20 -7.39 6.82
N GLY A 83 5.06 -8.14 5.73
CA GLY A 83 4.08 -7.82 4.70
C GLY A 83 2.62 -7.96 5.18
N ASN A 84 2.31 -8.92 6.07
CA ASN A 84 1.00 -9.06 6.70
C ASN A 84 0.67 -7.88 7.62
N ILE A 85 1.65 -7.43 8.41
CA ILE A 85 1.50 -6.22 9.24
C ILE A 85 1.29 -5.00 8.35
N GLN A 86 2.10 -4.83 7.30
CA GLN A 86 1.98 -3.73 6.36
C GLN A 86 0.62 -3.73 5.65
N LEU A 87 0.13 -4.90 5.22
CA LEU A 87 -1.16 -5.05 4.57
C LEU A 87 -2.31 -4.62 5.50
N LEU A 88 -2.32 -5.11 6.74
CA LEU A 88 -3.32 -4.72 7.73
C LEU A 88 -3.27 -3.21 8.03
N LEU A 89 -2.07 -2.67 8.27
CA LEU A 89 -1.88 -1.24 8.53
C LEU A 89 -2.31 -0.38 7.34
N GLY A 90 -1.94 -0.78 6.13
CA GLY A 90 -2.33 -0.09 4.90
C GLY A 90 -3.84 -0.02 4.74
N ASN A 91 -4.53 -1.15 4.94
CA ASN A 91 -5.99 -1.19 4.92
C ASN A 91 -6.62 -0.20 5.90
N VAL A 92 -6.14 -0.19 7.15
CA VAL A 92 -6.64 0.74 8.18
C VAL A 92 -6.34 2.20 7.84
N VAL A 93 -5.11 2.51 7.41
CA VAL A 93 -4.67 3.86 7.08
C VAL A 93 -5.44 4.42 5.88
N TYR A 94 -5.61 3.65 4.81
CA TYR A 94 -6.33 4.11 3.62
C TYR A 94 -7.82 4.29 3.89
N VAL A 95 -8.45 3.37 4.61
CA VAL A 95 -9.86 3.53 5.00
C VAL A 95 -10.02 4.75 5.90
N TYR A 96 -9.14 4.94 6.89
CA TYR A 96 -9.13 6.16 7.71
C TYR A 96 -8.98 7.43 6.88
N PHE A 97 -8.03 7.43 5.94
CA PHE A 97 -7.72 8.57 5.08
C PHE A 97 -8.99 9.06 4.37
N PHE A 98 -9.71 8.17 3.68
CA PHE A 98 -10.94 8.54 2.98
C PHE A 98 -12.13 8.76 3.92
N ALA A 99 -12.32 7.92 4.93
CA ALA A 99 -13.44 8.05 5.88
C ALA A 99 -13.39 9.40 6.63
N SER A 100 -12.20 9.91 6.93
CA SER A 100 -12.03 11.21 7.59
C SER A 100 -12.61 12.37 6.78
N MET A 101 -12.65 12.24 5.44
CA MET A 101 -13.06 13.29 4.50
C MET A 101 -14.56 13.28 4.18
N LEU A 102 -15.27 12.21 4.51
CA LEU A 102 -16.71 12.11 4.24
C LEU A 102 -17.48 13.21 5.00
N GLU A 103 -18.63 13.60 4.50
CA GLU A 103 -19.50 14.57 5.19
C GLU A 103 -20.55 13.85 6.02
N LYS A 104 -21.05 12.71 5.51
CA LYS A 104 -22.11 11.92 6.15
C LYS A 104 -21.60 11.11 7.33
N ILE A 105 -22.04 11.47 8.55
CA ILE A 105 -21.61 10.79 9.78
C ILE A 105 -22.00 9.31 9.83
N ARG A 106 -23.12 8.92 9.22
CA ARG A 106 -23.58 7.52 9.14
C ARG A 106 -22.61 6.68 8.32
N ALA A 107 -22.17 7.18 7.16
CA ALA A 107 -21.22 6.47 6.30
C ALA A 107 -19.88 6.25 7.02
N LYS A 108 -19.38 7.27 7.73
CA LYS A 108 -18.18 7.13 8.58
C LYS A 108 -18.34 6.03 9.62
N LYS A 109 -19.45 6.04 10.38
CA LYS A 109 -19.70 5.02 11.42
C LYS A 109 -19.73 3.61 10.86
N ILE A 110 -20.36 3.42 9.70
CA ILE A 110 -20.40 2.11 9.03
C ILE A 110 -19.00 1.68 8.60
N LEU A 111 -18.21 2.56 7.96
CA LEU A 111 -16.83 2.23 7.58
C LEU A 111 -15.97 1.88 8.79
N TRP A 112 -16.12 2.59 9.90
CA TRP A 112 -15.39 2.30 11.13
C TRP A 112 -15.77 0.96 11.75
N LEU A 113 -17.06 0.65 11.79
CA LEU A 113 -17.54 -0.66 12.25
C LEU A 113 -16.99 -1.77 11.37
N LEU A 114 -17.06 -1.63 10.04
CA LEU A 114 -16.51 -2.61 9.10
C LEU A 114 -14.98 -2.74 9.22
N THR A 115 -14.27 -1.64 9.48
CA THR A 115 -12.82 -1.66 9.74
C THR A 115 -12.51 -2.45 11.00
N ALA A 116 -13.27 -2.23 12.09
CA ALA A 116 -13.08 -2.97 13.34
C ALA A 116 -13.35 -4.47 13.14
N ILE A 117 -14.43 -4.82 12.43
CA ILE A 117 -14.74 -6.21 12.06
C ILE A 117 -13.59 -6.81 11.24
N MET A 118 -13.11 -6.11 10.21
CA MET A 118 -12.00 -6.55 9.38
C MET A 118 -10.73 -6.80 10.22
N VAL A 119 -10.35 -5.87 11.10
CA VAL A 119 -9.18 -6.02 11.98
C VAL A 119 -9.32 -7.28 12.85
N VAL A 120 -10.47 -7.47 13.49
CA VAL A 120 -10.71 -8.68 14.32
C VAL A 120 -10.64 -9.94 13.46
N SER A 121 -11.25 -9.97 12.29
CA SER A 121 -11.19 -11.11 11.37
C SER A 121 -9.76 -11.43 10.92
N VAL A 122 -8.93 -10.41 10.67
CA VAL A 122 -7.51 -10.60 10.31
C VAL A 122 -6.69 -11.10 11.49
N LEU A 123 -6.93 -10.63 12.71
CA LEU A 123 -6.23 -11.16 13.89
C LEU A 123 -6.60 -12.61 14.19
N ILE A 124 -7.86 -12.98 13.97
CA ILE A 124 -8.30 -14.38 14.01
C ILE A 124 -7.59 -15.18 12.92
N ASP A 125 -7.56 -14.67 11.68
CA ASP A 125 -6.84 -15.29 10.56
C ASP A 125 -5.35 -15.50 10.86
N PHE A 126 -4.66 -14.54 11.48
CA PHE A 126 -3.27 -14.68 11.90
C PHE A 126 -3.04 -15.76 12.96
N THR A 127 -4.08 -16.11 13.73
CA THR A 127 -4.01 -17.14 14.77
C THR A 127 -4.25 -18.53 14.20
N TYR A 128 -5.19 -18.66 13.26
CA TYR A 128 -5.58 -19.96 12.69
C TYR A 128 -4.85 -20.33 11.40
N ASN A 129 -4.43 -19.33 10.63
CA ASN A 129 -3.63 -19.49 9.41
C ASN A 129 -2.18 -19.05 9.67
N ASP A 130 -1.28 -19.49 8.78
CA ASP A 130 0.16 -19.28 8.92
C ASP A 130 0.56 -17.82 8.63
N PHE A 131 0.54 -16.99 9.68
CA PHE A 131 0.99 -15.58 9.65
C PHE A 131 2.42 -15.41 9.13
N PHE A 132 3.29 -16.40 9.34
CA PHE A 132 4.71 -16.35 8.95
C PHE A 132 4.97 -16.97 7.57
N GLY A 133 4.09 -17.85 7.08
CA GLY A 133 4.28 -18.57 5.82
C GLY A 133 3.39 -18.14 4.67
N ALA A 134 2.36 -17.32 4.90
CA ALA A 134 1.48 -16.84 3.82
C ALA A 134 0.87 -15.45 4.10
N PHE A 135 0.51 -14.75 3.02
CA PHE A 135 -0.29 -13.54 3.12
C PHE A 135 -1.73 -13.84 3.51
N SER A 136 -2.30 -13.03 4.42
CA SER A 136 -3.69 -13.14 4.84
C SER A 136 -4.64 -12.84 3.69
N LYS A 137 -5.38 -13.87 3.25
CA LYS A 137 -6.44 -13.74 2.25
C LYS A 137 -7.59 -12.88 2.75
N VAL A 138 -7.89 -12.96 4.06
CA VAL A 138 -8.91 -12.14 4.71
C VAL A 138 -8.53 -10.66 4.61
N SER A 139 -7.29 -10.31 4.98
CA SER A 139 -6.79 -8.94 4.90
C SER A 139 -6.78 -8.43 3.46
N THR A 140 -6.36 -9.28 2.52
CA THR A 140 -6.32 -8.93 1.09
C THR A 140 -7.72 -8.63 0.55
N ILE A 141 -8.67 -9.57 0.68
CA ILE A 141 -9.99 -9.45 0.05
C ILE A 141 -10.85 -8.41 0.77
N PHE A 142 -11.01 -8.56 2.08
CA PHE A 142 -11.87 -7.68 2.86
C PHE A 142 -11.29 -6.26 2.88
N GLY A 143 -9.98 -6.12 3.10
CA GLY A 143 -9.31 -4.82 3.04
C GLY A 143 -9.49 -4.11 1.71
N SER A 144 -9.30 -4.81 0.60
CA SER A 144 -9.47 -4.25 -0.74
C SER A 144 -10.91 -3.77 -1.00
N LEU A 145 -11.91 -4.57 -0.62
CA LEU A 145 -13.33 -4.19 -0.74
C LEU A 145 -13.67 -2.98 0.15
N LEU A 146 -13.06 -2.89 1.33
CA LEU A 146 -13.29 -1.80 2.26
C LEU A 146 -12.64 -0.50 1.77
N ILE A 147 -11.41 -0.56 1.24
CA ILE A 147 -10.75 0.57 0.56
C ILE A 147 -11.60 1.04 -0.62
N LEU A 148 -12.04 0.11 -1.49
CA LEU A 148 -12.91 0.42 -2.63
C LEU A 148 -14.18 1.15 -2.16
N SER A 149 -14.84 0.62 -1.12
CA SER A 149 -16.06 1.23 -0.56
C SER A 149 -15.79 2.64 -0.02
N ALA A 150 -14.67 2.85 0.66
CA ALA A 150 -14.28 4.16 1.19
C ALA A 150 -14.00 5.16 0.05
N ILE A 151 -13.32 4.74 -1.02
CA ILE A 151 -13.07 5.57 -2.21
C ILE A 151 -14.37 5.91 -2.93
N LEU A 152 -15.27 4.94 -3.12
CA LEU A 152 -16.56 5.18 -3.78
C LEU A 152 -17.42 6.18 -3.00
N LEU A 153 -17.49 6.05 -1.67
CA LEU A 153 -18.17 7.02 -0.81
C LEU A 153 -17.53 8.40 -0.89
N PHE A 154 -16.19 8.47 -0.93
CA PHE A 154 -15.47 9.72 -1.13
C PHE A 154 -15.82 10.36 -2.48
N TYR A 155 -15.90 9.59 -3.57
CA TYR A 155 -16.32 10.11 -4.88
C TYR A 155 -17.77 10.60 -4.89
N MET A 156 -18.69 9.90 -4.21
CA MET A 156 -20.08 10.36 -4.10
C MET A 156 -20.19 11.71 -3.39
N ASP A 157 -19.45 11.89 -2.29
CA ASP A 157 -19.42 13.18 -1.57
C ASP A 157 -18.68 14.25 -2.39
N LEU A 158 -17.60 13.90 -3.11
CA LEU A 158 -16.87 14.82 -3.98
C LEU A 158 -17.74 15.35 -5.13
N LEU A 159 -18.48 14.46 -5.82
CA LEU A 159 -19.39 14.80 -6.91
C LEU A 159 -20.57 15.65 -6.45
N ALA A 160 -21.02 15.47 -5.21
CA ALA A 160 -22.10 16.26 -4.62
C ALA A 160 -21.63 17.63 -4.09
N SER A 161 -20.32 17.91 -4.09
CA SER A 161 -19.75 19.10 -3.48
C SER A 161 -19.21 20.10 -4.50
N GLU A 162 -19.18 21.38 -4.14
CA GLU A 162 -18.51 22.43 -4.92
C GLU A 162 -16.98 22.22 -5.01
N LYS A 163 -16.41 21.28 -4.25
CA LYS A 163 -14.98 20.94 -4.26
C LYS A 163 -14.52 20.44 -5.64
N LEU A 164 -15.46 19.99 -6.49
CA LEU A 164 -15.21 19.61 -7.89
C LEU A 164 -14.51 20.72 -8.69
N LEU A 165 -14.79 22.00 -8.41
CA LEU A 165 -14.14 23.14 -9.09
C LEU A 165 -12.64 23.28 -8.77
N SER A 166 -12.16 22.62 -7.71
CA SER A 166 -10.76 22.72 -7.23
C SER A 166 -9.95 21.42 -7.34
N LEU A 167 -10.41 20.46 -8.16
CA LEU A 167 -9.80 19.13 -8.34
C LEU A 167 -8.28 19.17 -8.59
N LYS A 168 -7.79 20.22 -9.28
CA LYS A 168 -6.37 20.38 -9.61
C LYS A 168 -5.44 20.27 -8.39
N TYR A 169 -5.88 20.70 -7.21
CA TYR A 169 -5.12 20.70 -5.95
C TYR A 169 -5.75 19.81 -4.88
N ASN A 170 -6.56 18.84 -5.28
CA ASN A 170 -7.21 17.89 -4.38
C ASN A 170 -6.32 16.64 -4.23
N LEU A 171 -5.41 16.65 -3.25
CA LEU A 171 -4.53 15.52 -2.94
C LEU A 171 -5.31 14.19 -2.80
N PRO A 172 -6.43 14.12 -2.06
CA PRO A 172 -7.24 12.91 -1.95
C PRO A 172 -7.66 12.30 -3.29
N PHE A 173 -7.97 13.12 -4.29
CA PHE A 173 -8.34 12.65 -5.63
C PHE A 173 -7.19 11.94 -6.36
N TYR A 174 -5.97 12.48 -6.30
CA TYR A 174 -4.81 11.79 -6.89
C TYR A 174 -4.54 10.47 -6.18
N VAL A 175 -4.61 10.47 -4.84
CA VAL A 175 -4.39 9.27 -4.02
C VAL A 175 -5.44 8.20 -4.35
N SER A 176 -6.71 8.57 -4.49
CA SER A 176 -7.79 7.62 -4.78
C SER A 176 -7.68 6.98 -6.15
N VAL A 177 -7.32 7.74 -7.19
CA VAL A 177 -7.21 7.21 -8.56
C VAL A 177 -6.16 6.12 -8.62
N VAL A 178 -4.96 6.40 -8.11
CA VAL A 178 -3.85 5.43 -8.21
C VAL A 178 -4.01 4.27 -7.24
N LEU A 179 -4.56 4.51 -6.05
CA LEU A 179 -4.84 3.44 -5.10
C LEU A 179 -5.92 2.49 -5.64
N LEU A 180 -6.96 3.02 -6.32
CA LEU A 180 -7.98 2.19 -6.92
C LEU A 180 -7.41 1.29 -8.03
N ILE A 181 -6.52 1.82 -8.88
CA ILE A 181 -5.80 1.02 -9.89
C ILE A 181 -4.95 -0.05 -9.20
N HIS A 182 -4.15 0.35 -8.20
CA HIS A 182 -3.27 -0.57 -7.47
C HIS A 182 -4.06 -1.69 -6.81
N THR A 183 -5.10 -1.37 -6.03
CA THR A 183 -5.95 -2.36 -5.35
C THR A 183 -6.64 -3.28 -6.35
N LEU A 184 -7.30 -2.75 -7.38
CA LEU A 184 -8.02 -3.59 -8.34
C LEU A 184 -7.10 -4.53 -9.14
N CYS A 185 -5.85 -4.16 -9.36
CA CYS A 185 -4.89 -5.00 -10.08
C CYS A 185 -4.13 -5.97 -9.15
N THR A 186 -3.82 -5.59 -7.91
CA THR A 186 -3.07 -6.44 -6.97
C THR A 186 -3.93 -7.52 -6.31
N SER A 187 -5.17 -7.22 -5.91
CA SER A 187 -6.02 -8.21 -5.22
C SER A 187 -6.25 -9.49 -6.04
N PRO A 188 -6.53 -9.44 -7.36
CA PRO A 188 -6.67 -10.65 -8.17
C PRO A 188 -5.37 -11.45 -8.29
N LEU A 189 -4.22 -10.77 -8.37
CA LEU A 189 -2.91 -11.44 -8.42
C LEU A 189 -2.63 -12.22 -7.14
N ASP A 190 -2.97 -11.63 -5.99
CA ASP A 190 -2.79 -12.29 -4.70
C ASP A 190 -3.83 -13.39 -4.45
N PHE A 191 -5.06 -13.23 -4.94
CA PHE A 191 -6.05 -14.30 -4.94
C PHE A 191 -5.57 -15.53 -5.75
N LEU A 192 -4.98 -15.26 -6.92
CA LEU A 192 -4.44 -16.29 -7.81
C LEU A 192 -3.01 -16.75 -7.43
N SER A 193 -2.43 -16.24 -6.33
CA SER A 193 -1.07 -16.54 -5.85
C SER A 193 -0.71 -18.03 -5.87
N ASN A 194 -1.67 -18.91 -5.58
CA ASN A 194 -1.48 -20.37 -5.57
C ASN A 194 -1.10 -20.97 -6.93
N TYR A 195 -1.44 -20.30 -8.03
CA TYR A 195 -1.10 -20.71 -9.41
C TYR A 195 0.26 -20.18 -9.87
N PHE A 196 0.87 -19.26 -9.12
CA PHE A 196 2.18 -18.66 -9.41
C PHE A 196 3.32 -19.43 -8.73
N LYS A 197 3.44 -20.73 -9.02
CA LYS A 197 4.53 -21.57 -8.53
C LYS A 197 5.47 -21.93 -9.68
N THR A 198 6.75 -21.59 -9.54
CA THR A 198 7.80 -22.05 -10.48
C THR A 198 7.94 -23.57 -10.45
N SER A 199 7.64 -24.21 -9.31
CA SER A 199 7.68 -25.67 -9.17
C SER A 199 6.68 -26.43 -10.06
N THR A 200 5.68 -25.75 -10.62
CA THR A 200 4.72 -26.33 -11.58
C THR A 200 5.02 -25.95 -13.04
N GLY A 201 6.17 -25.32 -13.32
CA GLY A 201 6.57 -24.91 -14.68
C GLY A 201 5.90 -23.63 -15.20
N ASN A 202 5.29 -22.83 -14.32
CA ASN A 202 4.53 -21.63 -14.68
C ASN A 202 5.38 -20.34 -14.64
N ASP A 203 6.57 -20.36 -15.22
CA ASP A 203 7.53 -19.24 -15.16
C ASP A 203 6.98 -17.94 -15.79
N LEU A 204 6.15 -18.08 -16.83
CA LEU A 204 5.48 -16.94 -17.48
C LEU A 204 4.51 -16.22 -16.53
N PHE A 205 3.75 -16.98 -15.74
CA PHE A 205 2.84 -16.40 -14.75
C PHE A 205 3.63 -15.72 -13.64
N VAL A 206 4.70 -16.34 -13.13
CA VAL A 206 5.54 -15.75 -12.07
C VAL A 206 6.15 -14.43 -12.53
N SER A 207 6.68 -14.40 -13.75
CA SER A 207 7.22 -13.18 -14.37
C SER A 207 6.15 -12.11 -14.53
N PHE A 208 4.96 -12.49 -15.02
CA PHE A 208 3.82 -11.57 -15.15
C PHE A 208 3.46 -10.92 -13.81
N ARG A 209 3.39 -11.70 -12.72
CA ARG A 209 3.12 -11.16 -11.38
C ARG A 209 4.19 -10.17 -10.94
N VAL A 210 5.47 -10.52 -11.09
CA VAL A 210 6.60 -9.64 -10.71
C VAL A 210 6.56 -8.32 -11.47
N TYR A 211 6.45 -8.36 -12.80
CA TYR A 211 6.42 -7.14 -13.62
C TYR A 211 5.17 -6.29 -13.37
N THR A 212 4.02 -6.93 -13.13
CA THR A 212 2.78 -6.19 -12.83
C THR A 212 2.90 -5.46 -11.49
N LEU A 213 3.39 -6.14 -10.44
CA LEU A 213 3.61 -5.51 -9.14
C LEU A 213 4.64 -4.37 -9.22
N PHE A 214 5.72 -4.59 -9.96
CA PHE A 214 6.74 -3.56 -10.20
C PHE A 214 6.14 -2.31 -10.86
N PHE A 215 5.38 -2.47 -11.95
CA PHE A 215 4.75 -1.35 -12.63
C PHE A 215 3.72 -0.62 -11.76
N LEU A 216 2.89 -1.37 -11.02
CA LEU A 216 1.89 -0.80 -10.13
C LEU A 216 2.53 0.02 -9.00
N ASN A 217 3.63 -0.47 -8.41
CA ASN A 217 4.35 0.26 -7.38
C ASN A 217 5.01 1.53 -7.93
N ILE A 218 5.62 1.46 -9.13
CA ILE A 218 6.15 2.66 -9.81
C ILE A 218 5.05 3.69 -10.01
N LEU A 219 3.90 3.28 -10.57
CA LEU A 219 2.77 4.16 -10.82
C LEU A 219 2.26 4.80 -9.54
N LEU A 220 2.12 4.01 -8.45
CA LEU A 220 1.68 4.44 -7.13
C LEU A 220 2.57 5.56 -6.57
N TYR A 221 3.86 5.29 -6.42
CA TYR A 221 4.76 6.21 -5.74
C TYR A 221 5.14 7.42 -6.60
N LEU A 222 5.19 7.28 -7.93
CA LEU A 222 5.30 8.45 -8.81
C LEU A 222 4.09 9.37 -8.67
N THR A 223 2.88 8.80 -8.68
CA THR A 223 1.66 9.60 -8.55
C THR A 223 1.60 10.30 -7.20
N TYR A 224 1.96 9.62 -6.11
CA TYR A 224 2.03 10.24 -4.78
C TYR A 224 3.05 11.38 -4.74
N THR A 225 4.26 11.16 -5.26
CA THR A 225 5.29 12.21 -5.37
C THR A 225 4.77 13.43 -6.13
N ILE A 226 4.20 13.22 -7.32
CA ILE A 226 3.65 14.29 -8.17
C ILE A 226 2.51 15.01 -7.45
N ALA A 227 1.61 14.27 -6.80
CA ALA A 227 0.46 14.82 -6.09
C ALA A 227 0.88 15.71 -4.92
N PHE A 228 1.83 15.26 -4.09
CA PHE A 228 2.38 16.07 -3.00
C PHE A 228 3.04 17.35 -3.51
N ILE A 229 3.89 17.25 -4.54
CA ILE A 229 4.57 18.42 -5.13
C ILE A 229 3.55 19.40 -5.70
N ARG A 230 2.54 18.92 -6.45
CA ARG A 230 1.53 19.76 -7.08
C ARG A 230 0.62 20.44 -6.05
N CYS A 231 0.14 19.69 -5.06
CA CYS A 231 -0.75 20.22 -4.02
C CYS A 231 -0.01 21.19 -3.08
N SER A 232 1.31 21.06 -2.93
CA SER A 232 2.13 22.01 -2.17
C SER A 232 2.15 23.43 -2.76
N ARG A 233 1.75 23.60 -4.03
CA ARG A 233 1.71 24.90 -4.73
C ARG A 233 0.42 25.70 -4.47
N LYS A 234 -0.60 25.09 -3.84
CA LYS A 234 -1.91 25.73 -3.60
C LYS A 234 -1.81 27.05 -2.83
N LYS A 235 -0.87 27.16 -1.89
CA LYS A 235 -0.66 28.37 -1.06
C LYS A 235 -0.09 29.57 -1.84
N HIS A 236 0.42 29.35 -3.06
CA HIS A 236 1.08 30.39 -3.87
C HIS A 236 0.14 31.07 -4.88
N LEU A 237 -1.14 30.66 -4.93
CA LEU A 237 -2.11 31.08 -5.95
C LEU A 237 -3.41 31.66 -5.38
N SER A 238 -3.50 31.87 -4.06
CA SER A 238 -4.54 32.72 -3.47
C SER A 238 -4.06 34.17 -3.54
N TYR A 239 -4.28 34.82 -4.68
CA TYR A 239 -4.32 36.28 -4.80
C TYR A 239 -5.69 36.77 -4.38
#